data_AF-A0A357PT10-F1
#
_entry.id   AF-A0A357PT10-F1
#
_cell.length_a   1.000
_cell.length_b   1.000
_cell.length_c   1.000
_cell.angle_alpha   90.00
_cell.angle_beta   90.00
_cell.angle_gamma   90.00
#
_symmetry.space_group_name_H-M   'P 1'
#
loop_
_entity.id
_entity.type
_entity.pdbx_description
1 polymer ?
#
loop_
_entity_poly.entity_id
_entity_poly.type
_entity_poly.pdbx_seq_one_letter_code
_entity_poly.pdbx_strand_id
1 'polypeptide(L)'
;MHTIVAVIALMVVLGVVVFIHELGHFFAARASGVRVDKFSIGFGPAIIKWHDRHGTQWQIACLPLGGFVSIYGQEMMFDRKAYSELPADKKVGHYLSAPAWKQFIIVAAGVTMNFILAWFIYSGIAMFHPKNVQLPVVGQVIQESVAFKAGIKPGDTIVRIDGEKITNWGELIIA
;
A
#
# COMPACT_ATOMS: atom_id res chain seq x y z
N MET A 1 4.24 -22.50 -15.40
CA MET A 1 4.13 -21.08 -15.81
C MET A 1 3.49 -20.22 -14.72
N HIS A 2 2.31 -20.60 -14.19
CA HIS A 2 1.63 -19.83 -13.13
C HIS A 2 2.46 -19.60 -11.86
N THR A 3 3.23 -20.60 -11.40
CA THR A 3 4.06 -20.47 -10.18
C THR A 3 5.19 -19.45 -10.34
N ILE A 4 5.89 -19.46 -11.48
CA ILE A 4 6.99 -18.52 -11.74
C ILE A 4 6.45 -17.09 -11.78
N VAL A 5 5.33 -16.88 -12.48
CA VAL A 5 4.66 -15.58 -12.53
C VAL A 5 4.23 -15.13 -11.14
N ALA A 6 3.68 -16.03 -10.32
CA ALA A 6 3.27 -15.72 -8.95
C ALA A 6 4.46 -15.32 -8.06
N VAL A 7 5.59 -16.02 -8.18
CA VAL A 7 6.82 -15.70 -7.42
C VAL A 7 7.38 -14.34 -7.84
N ILE A 8 7.43 -14.06 -9.15
CA ILE A 8 7.87 -12.75 -9.65
C ILE A 8 6.93 -11.64 -9.17
N ALA A 9 5.62 -11.85 -9.32
CA ALA A 9 4.61 -10.89 -8.86
C ALA A 9 4.72 -10.63 -7.35
N LEU A 10 4.93 -11.68 -6.54
CA LEU A 10 5.15 -11.56 -5.10
C LEU A 10 6.38 -10.71 -4.79
N MET A 11 7.52 -10.96 -5.45
CA MET A 11 8.74 -10.18 -5.25
C MET A 11 8.54 -8.71 -5.61
N VAL A 12 7.84 -8.43 -6.71
CA VAL A 12 7.53 -7.05 -7.13
C VAL A 12 6.61 -6.36 -6.13
N VAL A 13 5.49 -6.99 -5.75
CA VAL A 13 4.53 -6.41 -4.80
C VAL A 13 5.18 -6.19 -3.45
N LEU A 14 5.90 -7.18 -2.91
CA LEU A 14 6.60 -7.06 -1.64
C LEU A 14 7.67 -5.95 -1.70
N GLY A 15 8.44 -5.90 -2.80
CA GLY A 15 9.45 -4.87 -3.02
C GLY A 15 8.86 -3.46 -3.00
N VAL A 16 7.76 -3.23 -3.73
CA VAL A 16 7.07 -1.93 -3.76
C VAL A 16 6.49 -1.57 -2.40
N VAL A 17 5.80 -2.49 -1.73
CA VAL A 17 5.18 -2.24 -0.42
C VAL A 17 6.23 -1.90 0.63
N VAL A 18 7.30 -2.69 0.72
CA VAL A 18 8.38 -2.41 1.68
C VAL A 18 9.11 -1.12 1.31
N PHE A 19 9.39 -0.86 0.03
CA PHE A 19 10.03 0.39 -0.37
C PHE A 19 9.23 1.64 0.06
N ILE A 20 7.91 1.64 -0.16
CA ILE A 20 7.05 2.75 0.23
C ILE A 20 6.94 2.87 1.76
N HIS A 21 6.91 1.74 2.47
CA HIS A 21 6.97 1.71 3.94
C HIS A 21 8.25 2.38 4.47
N GLU A 22 9.41 1.95 3.99
CA GLU A 22 10.71 2.51 4.34
C GLU A 22 10.80 4.00 4.00
N LEU A 23 10.22 4.40 2.86
CA LEU A 23 10.15 5.80 2.45
C LEU A 23 9.36 6.67 3.45
N GLY A 24 8.34 6.11 4.09
CA GLY A 24 7.61 6.78 5.17
C GLY A 24 8.48 7.09 6.37
N HIS A 25 9.19 6.09 6.90
CA HIS A 25 10.15 6.28 7.99
C HIS A 25 11.22 7.31 7.64
N PHE A 26 11.77 7.22 6.42
CA PHE A 26 12.78 8.14 5.92
C PHE A 26 12.32 9.60 5.92
N PHE A 27 11.17 9.89 5.30
CA PHE A 27 10.67 11.26 5.22
C PHE A 27 10.29 11.80 6.59
N ALA A 28 9.67 10.99 7.45
CA ALA A 28 9.30 11.40 8.79
C ALA A 28 10.54 11.71 9.66
N ALA A 29 11.61 10.91 9.55
CA ALA A 29 12.86 11.14 10.26
C ALA A 29 13.48 12.50 9.85
N ARG A 30 13.60 12.74 8.55
CA ARG A 30 14.18 14.00 8.03
C ARG A 30 13.34 15.22 8.39
N ALA A 31 12.02 15.12 8.26
CA ALA A 31 11.11 16.20 8.66
C ALA A 31 11.19 16.49 10.16
N SER A 32 11.53 15.49 10.97
CA SER A 32 11.72 15.63 12.41
C SER A 32 13.10 16.16 12.81
N GLY A 33 14.01 16.37 11.86
CA GLY A 33 15.40 16.77 12.12
C GLY A 33 16.30 15.63 12.57
N VAL A 34 15.85 14.39 12.45
CA VAL A 34 16.64 13.19 12.78
C VAL A 34 17.43 12.77 11.55
N ARG A 35 18.71 12.43 11.75
CA ARG A 35 19.60 11.98 10.69
C ARG A 35 19.25 10.55 10.29
N VAL A 36 19.34 10.28 9.00
CA VAL A 36 19.28 8.93 8.45
C VAL A 36 20.67 8.58 7.95
N ASP A 37 21.24 7.49 8.44
CA ASP A 37 22.58 7.08 8.04
C ASP A 37 22.55 6.32 6.71
N LYS A 38 21.54 5.48 6.50
CA LYS A 38 21.42 4.65 5.30
C LYS A 38 19.98 4.40 4.87
N PHE A 39 19.73 4.46 3.57
CA PHE A 39 18.50 4.00 2.91
C PHE A 39 18.88 2.92 1.89
N SER A 40 18.38 1.70 2.07
CA SER A 40 18.70 0.56 1.22
C SER A 40 17.46 0.04 0.52
N ILE A 41 17.52 -0.07 -0.81
CA ILE A 41 16.58 -0.84 -1.61
C ILE A 41 17.21 -2.22 -1.81
N GLY A 42 16.61 -3.23 -1.21
CA GLY A 42 17.10 -4.60 -1.17
C GLY A 42 18.06 -4.89 -0.01
N PHE A 43 18.52 -6.14 0.03
CA PHE A 43 19.43 -6.69 1.03
C PHE A 43 20.72 -7.22 0.42
N GLY A 44 21.75 -7.37 1.26
CA GLY A 44 23.05 -7.93 0.88
C GLY A 44 24.03 -6.89 0.34
N PRO A 45 25.04 -7.32 -0.44
CA PRO A 45 26.04 -6.43 -1.04
C PRO A 45 25.38 -5.35 -1.89
N ALA A 46 25.82 -4.10 -1.72
CA ALA A 46 25.36 -2.99 -2.54
C ALA A 46 25.94 -3.12 -3.96
N ILE A 47 25.05 -3.13 -4.96
CA ILE A 47 25.43 -3.01 -6.38
C ILE A 47 25.85 -1.58 -6.66
N ILE A 48 25.04 -0.63 -6.19
CA ILE A 48 25.26 0.81 -6.38
C ILE A 48 25.04 1.48 -5.02
N LYS A 49 25.91 2.42 -4.67
CA LYS A 49 25.79 3.26 -3.48
C LYS A 49 26.21 4.69 -3.77
N TRP A 50 25.49 5.65 -3.22
CA TRP A 50 25.81 7.08 -3.32
C TRP A 50 25.38 7.79 -2.04
N HIS A 51 25.84 9.03 -1.84
CA HIS A 51 25.42 9.86 -0.71
C HIS A 51 24.58 11.03 -1.20
N ASP A 52 23.52 11.37 -0.46
CA ASP A 52 22.76 12.58 -0.73
C ASP A 52 23.37 13.81 -0.05
N ARG A 53 22.83 14.99 -0.36
CA ARG A 53 23.29 16.28 0.19
C ARG A 53 23.21 16.40 1.72
N HIS A 54 22.47 15.52 2.38
CA HIS A 54 22.36 15.50 3.85
C HIS A 54 23.17 14.34 4.47
N GLY A 55 24.04 13.69 3.68
CA GLY A 55 24.91 12.61 4.15
C GLY A 55 24.24 11.24 4.27
N THR A 56 23.01 11.06 3.77
CA THR A 56 22.37 9.73 3.78
C THR A 56 23.02 8.86 2.73
N GLN A 57 23.50 7.66 3.09
CA GLN A 57 23.94 6.68 2.10
C GLN A 57 22.72 5.99 1.46
N TRP A 58 22.49 6.23 0.18
CA TRP A 58 21.54 5.49 -0.63
C TRP A 58 22.23 4.30 -1.27
N GLN A 59 21.56 3.14 -1.30
CA GLN A 59 22.09 1.98 -2.00
C GLN A 59 21.00 1.11 -2.61
N ILE A 60 21.36 0.43 -3.69
CA ILE A 60 20.58 -0.65 -4.30
C ILE A 60 21.39 -1.93 -4.12
N ALA A 61 20.83 -2.92 -3.44
CA ALA A 61 21.49 -4.17 -3.11
C ALA A 61 20.98 -5.33 -3.97
N CYS A 62 21.74 -6.43 -4.01
CA CYS A 62 21.50 -7.53 -4.94
C CYS A 62 20.16 -8.26 -4.72
N LEU A 63 19.68 -8.36 -3.48
CA LEU A 63 18.47 -9.11 -3.17
C LEU A 63 17.26 -8.16 -3.14
N PRO A 64 16.29 -8.27 -4.06
CA PRO A 64 15.15 -7.34 -4.16
C PRO A 64 14.04 -7.64 -3.14
N LEU A 65 14.35 -8.28 -2.02
CA LEU A 65 13.38 -8.75 -1.01
C LEU A 65 12.90 -7.66 -0.04
N GLY A 66 12.80 -6.41 -0.51
CA GLY A 66 12.38 -5.26 0.31
C GLY A 66 13.47 -4.21 0.44
N GLY A 67 13.73 -3.71 1.64
CA GLY A 67 14.70 -2.65 1.94
C GLY A 67 14.73 -2.32 3.43
N PHE A 68 15.56 -1.34 3.81
CA PHE A 68 15.57 -0.84 5.19
C PHE A 68 16.06 0.61 5.27
N VAL A 69 15.57 1.34 6.27
CA VAL A 69 16.11 2.64 6.69
C VAL A 69 16.83 2.51 8.01
N SER A 70 18.10 2.91 8.03
CA SER A 70 18.90 3.02 9.24
C SER A 70 18.82 4.46 9.76
N ILE A 71 18.02 4.66 10.80
CA ILE A 71 17.85 5.96 11.46
C ILE A 71 18.90 6.11 12.56
N TYR A 72 19.58 7.24 12.60
CA TYR A 72 20.68 7.47 13.53
C TYR A 72 20.22 7.43 14.99
N GLY A 73 20.78 6.51 15.78
CA GLY A 73 20.50 6.41 17.22
C GLY A 73 19.18 5.70 17.55
N GLN A 74 18.52 5.08 16.57
CA GLN A 74 17.30 4.30 16.79
C GLN A 74 17.58 3.01 17.59
N GLU A 75 18.79 2.47 17.51
CA GLU A 75 19.24 1.33 18.31
C GLU A 75 19.18 1.58 19.82
N MET A 76 19.30 2.85 20.25
CA MET A 76 19.18 3.27 21.65
C MET A 76 17.75 3.69 22.02
N MET A 77 16.74 3.43 21.19
CA MET A 77 15.36 3.89 21.41
C MET A 77 14.80 3.58 22.80
N PHE A 78 15.17 2.44 23.38
CA PHE A 78 14.72 2.00 24.72
C PHE A 78 15.76 2.25 25.83
N ASP A 79 16.95 2.75 25.49
CA ASP A 79 18.03 3.03 26.44
C ASP A 79 18.32 4.52 26.56
N ARG A 80 17.44 5.20 27.32
CA ARG A 80 17.57 6.64 27.56
C ARG A 80 18.74 7.00 28.47
N LYS A 81 19.25 6.02 29.24
CA LYS A 81 20.43 6.21 30.11
C LYS A 81 21.69 6.32 29.25
N ALA A 82 21.90 5.36 28.35
CA ALA A 82 23.00 5.42 27.39
C ALA A 82 22.97 6.71 26.55
N TYR A 83 21.78 7.15 26.11
CA TYR A 83 21.64 8.44 25.42
C TYR A 83 22.04 9.64 26.28
N SER A 84 21.68 9.65 27.57
CA SER A 84 22.01 10.76 28.47
C SER A 84 23.51 10.93 28.66
N GLU A 85 24.26 9.82 28.65
CA GLU A 85 25.72 9.76 28.78
C GLU A 85 26.45 10.15 27.49
N LEU A 86 25.76 10.25 26.35
CA LEU A 86 26.40 10.64 25.09
C LEU A 86 26.94 12.08 25.13
N PRO A 87 28.13 12.31 24.55
CA PRO A 87 28.65 13.64 24.24
C PRO A 87 27.63 14.51 23.47
N ALA A 88 27.68 15.83 23.69
CA ALA A 88 26.69 16.77 23.13
C ALA A 88 26.69 16.80 21.59
N ASP A 89 27.85 16.61 20.96
CA ASP A 89 28.03 16.52 19.50
C ASP A 89 27.30 15.31 18.90
N LYS A 90 27.30 14.16 19.60
CA LYS A 90 26.63 12.93 19.13
C LYS A 90 25.12 12.93 19.34
N LYS A 91 24.59 13.90 20.10
CA LYS A 91 23.14 14.08 20.29
C LYS A 91 22.49 14.82 19.12
N VAL A 92 23.27 15.54 18.30
CA VAL A 92 22.75 16.30 17.16
C VAL A 92 22.21 15.35 16.10
N GLY A 93 20.91 15.48 15.78
CA GLY A 93 20.24 14.63 14.80
C GLY A 93 19.99 13.19 15.27
N HIS A 94 20.22 12.88 16.56
CA HIS A 94 19.96 11.56 17.13
C HIS A 94 18.46 11.34 17.29
N TYR A 95 17.97 10.11 17.10
CA TYR A 95 16.55 9.77 17.22
C TYR A 95 15.93 10.24 18.55
N LEU A 96 16.58 9.92 19.68
CA LEU A 96 16.16 10.35 21.02
C LEU A 96 16.26 11.87 21.31
N SER A 97 16.90 12.65 20.43
CA SER A 97 16.90 14.12 20.55
C SER A 97 15.57 14.75 20.12
N ALA A 98 14.80 14.06 19.27
CA ALA A 98 13.48 14.50 18.88
C ALA A 98 12.46 14.29 20.03
N PRO A 99 11.45 15.16 20.18
CA PRO A 99 10.36 14.94 21.12
C PRO A 99 9.63 13.61 20.89
N ALA A 100 9.07 13.01 21.94
CA ALA A 100 8.43 11.69 21.89
C ALA A 100 7.32 11.58 20.82
N TRP A 101 6.56 12.65 20.58
CA TRP A 101 5.53 12.67 19.54
C TRP A 101 6.12 12.59 18.12
N LYS A 102 7.30 13.19 17.88
CA LYS A 102 8.00 13.07 16.59
C LYS A 102 8.57 11.68 16.41
N GLN A 103 9.15 11.11 17.46
CA GLN A 103 9.62 9.71 17.48
C GLN A 103 8.48 8.75 17.12
N PHE A 104 7.31 8.94 17.74
CA PHE A 104 6.12 8.16 17.41
C PHE A 104 5.71 8.32 15.94
N ILE A 105 5.68 9.55 15.41
CA ILE A 105 5.38 9.78 13.99
C ILE A 105 6.39 9.06 13.08
N ILE A 106 7.68 9.09 13.41
CA ILE A 106 8.71 8.39 12.64
C ILE A 106 8.40 6.89 12.55
N VAL A 107 8.04 6.25 13.67
CA VAL A 107 7.70 4.82 13.71
C VAL A 107 6.35 4.53 13.04
N ALA A 108 5.36 5.41 13.18
CA ALA A 108 4.05 5.21 12.55
C ALA A 108 4.06 5.44 11.04
N ALA A 109 4.95 6.31 10.55
CA ALA A 109 4.95 6.78 9.16
C ALA A 109 5.08 5.67 8.12
N GLY A 110 5.82 4.60 8.40
CA GLY A 110 5.94 3.48 7.46
C GLY A 110 4.60 2.78 7.22
N VAL A 111 3.88 2.47 8.30
CA VAL A 111 2.55 1.86 8.20
C VAL A 111 1.57 2.82 7.52
N THR A 112 1.59 4.10 7.91
CA THR A 112 0.74 5.14 7.30
C THR A 112 0.97 5.25 5.79
N MET A 113 2.22 5.20 5.32
CA MET A 113 2.52 5.23 3.89
C MET A 113 1.95 4.04 3.11
N ASN A 114 1.87 2.86 3.73
CA ASN A 114 1.22 1.71 3.09
C ASN A 114 -0.30 1.89 2.99
N PHE A 115 -0.94 2.49 3.99
CA PHE A 115 -2.36 2.85 3.89
C PHE A 115 -2.61 3.88 2.79
N ILE A 116 -1.74 4.88 2.66
CA ILE A 116 -1.80 5.86 1.57
C ILE A 116 -1.61 5.18 0.22
N LEU A 117 -0.62 4.29 0.09
CA LEU A 117 -0.40 3.49 -1.12
C LEU A 117 -1.62 2.66 -1.48
N ALA A 118 -2.21 1.95 -0.52
CA ALA A 118 -3.41 1.16 -0.73
C ALA A 118 -4.57 2.05 -1.19
N TRP A 119 -4.77 3.21 -0.57
CA TRP A 119 -5.81 4.15 -0.99
C TRP A 119 -5.61 4.59 -2.45
N PHE A 120 -4.40 4.96 -2.87
CA PHE A 120 -4.14 5.29 -4.27
C PHE A 120 -4.37 4.12 -5.23
N ILE A 121 -3.93 2.91 -4.87
CA ILE A 121 -4.15 1.71 -5.69
C ILE A 121 -5.64 1.43 -5.84
N TYR A 122 -6.40 1.37 -4.75
CA TYR A 122 -7.84 1.11 -4.80
C TYR A 122 -8.62 2.21 -5.49
N SER A 123 -8.26 3.47 -5.29
CA SER A 123 -8.89 4.59 -6.01
C SER A 123 -8.61 4.52 -7.51
N GLY A 124 -7.37 4.21 -7.89
CA GLY A 124 -7.01 4.01 -9.30
C GLY A 124 -7.79 2.86 -9.92
N ILE A 125 -7.87 1.72 -9.24
CA ILE A 125 -8.71 0.61 -9.69
C ILE A 125 -10.16 1.08 -9.82
N ALA A 126 -10.75 1.71 -8.82
CA ALA A 126 -12.14 2.17 -8.89
C ALA A 126 -12.41 3.18 -10.03
N MET A 127 -11.43 4.02 -10.37
CA MET A 127 -11.55 5.03 -11.43
C MET A 127 -11.41 4.43 -12.83
N PHE A 128 -10.52 3.46 -13.00
CA PHE A 128 -10.17 2.90 -14.32
C PHE A 128 -10.81 1.54 -14.62
N HIS A 129 -11.35 0.85 -13.62
CA HIS A 129 -12.04 -0.41 -13.84
C HIS A 129 -13.44 -0.13 -14.38
N PRO A 130 -13.78 -0.63 -15.59
CA PRO A 130 -15.15 -0.56 -16.07
C PRO A 130 -16.07 -1.16 -15.02
N LYS A 131 -17.19 -0.50 -14.72
CA LYS A 131 -18.24 -1.14 -13.94
C LYS A 131 -18.64 -2.39 -14.72
N ASN A 132 -18.31 -3.56 -14.20
CA ASN A 132 -18.83 -4.82 -14.72
C ASN A 132 -20.31 -4.86 -14.34
N VAL A 133 -21.12 -4.17 -15.13
CA VAL A 133 -22.56 -4.18 -14.99
C VAL A 133 -23.00 -5.57 -15.39
N GLN A 134 -23.35 -6.42 -14.42
CA GLN A 134 -24.00 -7.68 -14.73
C GLN A 134 -25.37 -7.34 -15.32
N LEU A 135 -25.49 -7.59 -16.62
CA LEU A 135 -26.75 -7.44 -17.32
C LEU A 135 -27.80 -8.33 -16.64
N PRO A 136 -29.04 -7.83 -16.46
CA PRO A 136 -30.13 -8.58 -15.84
C PRO A 136 -30.68 -9.63 -16.83
N VAL A 137 -29.88 -10.67 -17.07
CA VAL A 137 -30.19 -11.76 -18.00
C VAL A 137 -30.89 -12.89 -17.26
N VAL A 138 -32.11 -13.22 -17.67
CA VAL A 138 -32.90 -14.30 -17.07
C VAL A 138 -32.13 -15.62 -17.19
N GLY A 139 -31.73 -16.20 -16.06
CA GLY A 139 -30.97 -17.45 -16.03
C GLY A 139 -31.85 -18.68 -16.23
N GLN A 140 -32.89 -18.82 -15.40
CA GLN A 140 -33.82 -19.93 -15.45
C GLN A 140 -35.25 -19.43 -15.24
N VAL A 141 -36.20 -20.08 -15.91
CA VAL A 141 -37.64 -19.82 -15.75
C VAL A 141 -38.30 -21.10 -15.29
N ILE A 142 -38.98 -21.05 -14.14
CA ILE A 142 -39.68 -22.20 -13.57
C ILE A 142 -40.93 -22.48 -14.42
N GLN A 143 -41.14 -23.72 -14.83
CA GLN A 143 -42.35 -24.14 -15.56
C GLN A 143 -43.62 -23.81 -14.76
N GLU A 144 -44.70 -23.45 -15.45
CA GLU A 144 -45.99 -23.02 -14.86
C GLU A 144 -45.97 -21.73 -14.02
N SER A 145 -44.81 -21.07 -13.87
CA SER A 145 -44.72 -19.79 -13.16
C SER A 145 -45.40 -18.64 -13.92
N VAL A 146 -45.65 -17.53 -13.21
CA VAL A 146 -46.18 -16.29 -13.83
C VAL A 146 -45.25 -15.80 -14.96
N ALA A 147 -43.94 -15.86 -14.75
CA ALA A 147 -42.94 -15.52 -15.76
C ALA A 147 -43.01 -16.43 -17.00
N PHE A 148 -43.20 -17.74 -16.80
CA PHE A 148 -43.36 -18.69 -17.89
C PHE A 148 -44.62 -18.43 -18.71
N LYS A 149 -45.76 -18.17 -18.03
CA LYS A 149 -47.04 -17.83 -18.68
C LYS A 149 -47.00 -16.48 -19.39
N ALA A 150 -46.20 -15.54 -18.90
CA ALA A 150 -45.92 -14.26 -19.55
C ALA A 150 -44.97 -14.38 -20.76
N GLY A 151 -44.43 -15.57 -21.02
CA GLY A 151 -43.57 -15.84 -22.18
C GLY A 151 -42.09 -15.49 -21.99
N ILE A 152 -41.65 -15.22 -20.76
CA ILE A 152 -40.25 -14.95 -20.43
C ILE A 152 -39.42 -16.22 -20.64
N LYS A 153 -38.25 -16.08 -21.26
CA LYS A 153 -37.34 -17.18 -21.58
C LYS A 153 -35.96 -16.99 -20.94
N PRO A 154 -35.25 -18.08 -20.62
CA PRO A 154 -33.83 -18.03 -20.33
C PRO A 154 -33.06 -17.32 -21.46
N GLY A 155 -32.21 -16.36 -21.09
CA GLY A 155 -31.46 -15.51 -22.01
C GLY A 155 -32.10 -14.15 -22.29
N ASP A 156 -33.36 -13.92 -21.91
CA ASP A 156 -33.99 -12.60 -22.04
C ASP A 156 -33.26 -11.58 -21.14
N THR A 157 -33.07 -10.35 -21.64
CA THR A 157 -32.48 -9.25 -20.87
C THR A 157 -33.56 -8.27 -20.44
N ILE A 158 -33.68 -8.04 -19.13
CA ILE A 158 -34.65 -7.10 -18.58
C ILE A 158 -34.16 -5.67 -18.81
N VAL A 159 -34.83 -4.92 -19.67
CA VAL A 159 -34.43 -3.55 -20.00
C VAL A 159 -35.20 -2.49 -19.22
N ARG A 160 -36.45 -2.77 -18.82
CA ARG A 160 -37.35 -1.84 -18.11
C ARG A 160 -38.37 -2.60 -17.24
N ILE A 161 -38.75 -2.01 -16.10
CA ILE A 161 -39.87 -2.44 -15.22
C ILE A 161 -40.69 -1.19 -14.89
N ASP A 162 -42.02 -1.25 -15.05
CA ASP A 162 -42.95 -0.14 -14.73
C ASP A 162 -42.57 1.25 -15.26
N GLY A 163 -41.87 1.27 -16.40
CA GLY A 163 -41.40 2.48 -17.05
C GLY A 163 -39.95 2.85 -16.73
N GLU A 164 -39.41 2.38 -15.61
CA GLU A 164 -38.03 2.63 -15.18
C GLU A 164 -37.03 1.76 -15.93
N LYS A 165 -35.89 2.34 -16.30
CA LYS A 165 -34.83 1.66 -17.05
C LYS A 165 -33.98 0.83 -16.08
N ILE A 166 -33.83 -0.45 -16.38
CA ILE A 166 -33.00 -1.39 -15.62
C ILE A 166 -31.73 -1.67 -16.41
N THR A 167 -30.59 -1.47 -15.76
CA THR A 167 -29.26 -1.70 -16.33
C THR A 167 -28.51 -2.81 -15.61
N ASN A 168 -28.90 -3.14 -14.38
CA ASN A 168 -28.30 -4.20 -13.55
C ASN A 168 -29.33 -4.85 -12.61
N TRP A 169 -28.97 -5.98 -12.02
CA TRP A 169 -29.80 -6.69 -11.04
C TRP A 169 -30.13 -5.89 -9.77
N GLY A 170 -29.29 -4.94 -9.35
CA GLY A 170 -29.52 -4.14 -8.15
C GLY A 170 -30.70 -3.18 -8.28
N GLU A 171 -30.92 -2.65 -9.48
CA GLU A 171 -32.07 -1.78 -9.80
C GLU A 171 -33.39 -2.56 -9.81
N LEU A 172 -33.35 -3.87 -10.08
CA LEU A 172 -34.52 -4.74 -10.09
C LEU A 172 -35.08 -5.03 -8.69
N ILE A 173 -34.29 -4.87 -7.63
CA ILE A 173 -34.73 -5.10 -6.24
C ILE A 173 -35.48 -3.88 -5.68
N ILE A 174 -35.25 -2.70 -6.26
CA ILE A 174 -35.74 -1.41 -5.76
C ILE A 174 -36.98 -0.94 -6.55
N ALA A 175 -37.15 -1.44 -7.79
CA ALA A 175 -38.35 -1.27 -8.61
C ALA A 175 -39.49 -2.20 -8.15
#